data_AF-A0A139PB33-F1
#
_entry.id   AF-A0A139PB33-F1
#
_cell.length_a   1.000
_cell.length_b   1.000
_cell.length_c   1.000
_cell.angle_alpha   90.00
_cell.angle_beta   90.00
_cell.angle_gamma   90.00
#
_symmetry.space_group_name_H-M   'P 1'
#
loop_
_entity.id
_entity.type
_entity.pdbx_description
1 polymer ?
#
loop_
_entity_poly.entity_id
_entity_poly.type
_entity_poly.pdbx_seq_one_letter_code
_entity_poly.pdbx_strand_id
1 'polypeptide(L)'
;MLPLIQAILTRSEFANYSYQEKREYFENQIYPIYKQSLGLSDSSLPLFPAEGEMAVLSQPNRPSHDLKVGGQITVAPPIAQKQSVSLKKIYLFLGALGVLLAINIVCVFLAFAQLSSQSEKVNFLYQEQKNTQLIISTKNEVDVFSRYFLPSYYSGKKENLVDFLSEGDAKFTAPKEGALQSVILEKLDYDSASQKYTVSYILSVKRGDKSSSIRLTFDVKASDSSKYGFVVETEPKESNYLKN
;
A
#
# COMPACT_ATOMS: atom_id res chain seq x y z
N MET A 1 3.45 -0.28 -29.31
CA MET A 1 2.02 -0.19 -29.71
C MET A 1 1.64 -1.05 -30.90
N LEU A 2 2.34 -1.00 -32.04
CA LEU A 2 2.05 -1.85 -33.22
C LEU A 2 1.93 -3.36 -32.91
N PRO A 3 2.77 -3.97 -32.03
CA PRO A 3 2.63 -5.38 -31.67
C PRO A 3 1.36 -5.70 -30.87
N LEU A 4 0.84 -4.73 -30.11
CA LEU A 4 -0.36 -4.89 -29.27
C LEU A 4 -1.64 -4.77 -30.10
N ILE A 5 -1.68 -3.80 -31.00
CA ILE A 5 -2.73 -3.65 -32.01
C ILE A 5 -2.78 -4.91 -32.88
N GLN A 6 -1.62 -5.39 -33.35
CA GLN A 6 -1.54 -6.63 -34.14
C GLN A 6 -2.05 -7.85 -33.35
N ALA A 7 -1.71 -7.95 -32.06
CA ALA A 7 -2.18 -9.04 -31.22
C ALA A 7 -3.71 -9.04 -31.08
N ILE A 8 -4.34 -7.89 -30.85
CA ILE A 8 -5.80 -7.77 -30.75
C ILE A 8 -6.49 -8.12 -32.09
N LEU A 9 -5.85 -7.78 -33.21
CA LEU A 9 -6.41 -8.03 -34.54
C LEU A 9 -6.29 -9.50 -35.00
N THR A 10 -5.22 -10.19 -34.60
CA THR A 10 -4.86 -11.51 -35.17
C THR A 10 -4.99 -12.70 -34.24
N ARG A 11 -5.06 -12.50 -32.92
CA ARG A 11 -5.14 -13.60 -31.96
C ARG A 11 -6.53 -14.22 -31.92
N SER A 12 -6.58 -15.54 -31.76
CA SER A 12 -7.80 -16.35 -31.66
C SER A 12 -8.70 -15.92 -30.51
N GLU A 13 -8.13 -15.36 -29.45
CA GLU A 13 -8.78 -14.86 -28.24
C GLU A 13 -9.76 -13.72 -28.55
N PHE A 14 -9.55 -12.99 -29.65
CA PHE A 14 -10.40 -11.92 -30.14
C PHE A 14 -11.18 -12.33 -31.40
N ALA A 15 -11.22 -13.61 -31.77
CA ALA A 15 -11.90 -14.07 -32.98
C ALA A 15 -13.41 -13.76 -32.96
N ASN A 16 -14.01 -13.71 -31.77
CA ASN A 16 -15.44 -13.44 -31.57
C ASN A 16 -15.78 -11.95 -31.48
N TYR A 17 -14.79 -11.05 -31.53
CA TYR A 17 -15.00 -9.61 -31.46
C TYR A 17 -15.10 -9.06 -32.88
N SER A 18 -16.13 -8.24 -33.14
CA SER A 18 -16.21 -7.41 -34.33
C SER A 18 -15.04 -6.42 -34.37
N TYR A 19 -14.80 -5.85 -35.54
CA TYR A 19 -13.74 -4.86 -35.71
C TYR A 19 -13.92 -3.64 -34.78
N GLN A 20 -15.16 -3.18 -34.63
CA GLN A 20 -15.52 -2.08 -33.75
C GLN A 20 -15.27 -2.43 -32.28
N GLU A 21 -15.64 -3.62 -31.84
CA GLU A 21 -15.39 -4.08 -30.46
C GLU A 21 -13.89 -4.22 -30.17
N LYS A 22 -13.08 -4.65 -31.16
CA LYS A 22 -11.61 -4.70 -31.03
C LYS A 22 -11.00 -3.30 -30.87
N ARG A 23 -11.49 -2.32 -31.64
CA ARG A 23 -11.07 -0.92 -31.54
C ARG A 23 -11.43 -0.36 -30.16
N GLU A 24 -12.67 -0.53 -29.75
CA GLU A 24 -13.18 -0.01 -28.49
C GLU A 24 -12.46 -0.62 -27.29
N TYR A 25 -12.21 -1.94 -27.33
CA TYR A 25 -11.41 -2.63 -26.32
C TYR A 25 -9.99 -2.03 -26.22
N PHE A 26 -9.34 -1.76 -27.35
CA PHE A 26 -8.03 -1.14 -27.36
C PHE A 26 -8.06 0.30 -26.79
N GLU A 27 -8.99 1.14 -27.25
CA GLU A 27 -9.08 2.55 -26.88
C GLU A 27 -9.51 2.77 -25.42
N ASN A 28 -10.38 1.91 -24.90
CA ASN A 28 -10.96 2.11 -23.56
C ASN A 28 -10.25 1.32 -22.47
N GLN A 29 -9.76 0.11 -22.75
CA GLN A 29 -9.21 -0.77 -21.72
C GLN A 29 -7.68 -0.80 -21.73
N ILE A 30 -7.09 -0.85 -22.91
CA ILE A 30 -5.65 -1.08 -23.06
C ILE A 30 -4.89 0.25 -23.13
N TYR A 31 -5.43 1.22 -23.85
CA TYR A 31 -4.82 2.52 -24.13
C TYR A 31 -4.55 3.35 -22.86
N PRO A 32 -5.49 3.54 -21.91
CA PRO A 32 -5.23 4.36 -20.73
C PRO A 32 -4.10 3.80 -19.86
N ILE A 33 -4.08 2.48 -19.68
CA ILE A 33 -3.07 1.78 -18.86
C ILE A 33 -1.68 1.89 -19.51
N TYR A 34 -1.61 1.72 -20.83
CA TYR A 34 -0.35 1.82 -21.56
C TYR A 34 0.22 3.24 -21.54
N LYS A 35 -0.63 4.25 -21.76
CA LYS A 35 -0.24 5.67 -21.68
C LYS A 35 0.35 6.01 -20.32
N GLN A 36 -0.33 5.60 -19.24
CA GLN A 36 0.10 5.83 -17.87
C GLN A 36 1.43 5.13 -17.56
N SER A 37 1.64 3.92 -18.07
CA SER A 37 2.83 3.11 -17.81
C SER A 37 4.10 3.66 -18.47
N LEU A 38 3.98 4.40 -19.57
CA LEU A 38 5.12 4.92 -20.35
C LEU A 38 5.25 6.45 -20.31
N GLY A 39 4.35 7.17 -19.63
CA GLY A 39 4.42 8.63 -19.51
C GLY A 39 4.30 9.39 -20.84
N LEU A 40 3.54 8.84 -21.79
CA LEU A 40 3.41 9.39 -23.15
C LEU A 40 2.39 10.54 -23.22
N SER A 41 2.68 11.57 -24.02
CA SER A 41 1.74 12.65 -24.36
C SER A 41 0.74 12.20 -25.44
N ASP A 42 -0.46 12.81 -25.47
CA ASP A 42 -1.57 12.42 -26.36
C ASP A 42 -1.20 12.41 -27.86
N SER A 43 -0.17 13.14 -28.27
CA SER A 43 0.20 13.34 -29.67
C SER A 43 1.20 12.32 -30.23
N SER A 44 1.73 11.41 -29.41
CA SER A 44 2.81 10.48 -29.79
C SER A 44 2.36 9.05 -30.05
N LEU A 45 1.05 8.82 -30.17
CA LEU A 45 0.44 7.48 -30.16
C LEU A 45 -0.09 7.09 -31.55
N PRO A 46 0.12 5.83 -31.97
CA PRO A 46 -0.40 5.34 -33.25
C PRO A 46 -1.91 5.10 -33.15
N LEU A 47 -2.64 5.52 -34.18
CA LEU A 47 -4.07 5.30 -34.32
C LEU A 47 -4.37 3.80 -34.49
N PHE A 48 -5.51 3.36 -33.95
CA PHE A 48 -6.04 2.04 -34.31
C PHE A 48 -6.35 2.06 -35.82
N PRO A 49 -5.94 1.04 -36.59
CA PRO A 49 -6.10 1.06 -38.04
C PRO A 49 -7.56 1.22 -38.46
N ALA A 50 -7.80 1.52 -39.73
CA ALA A 50 -9.13 1.43 -40.33
C ALA A 50 -9.42 -0.01 -40.82
N GLU A 51 -10.70 -0.37 -40.88
CA GLU A 51 -11.13 -1.69 -41.36
C GLU A 51 -10.71 -1.85 -42.82
N GLY A 52 -9.73 -2.72 -43.08
CA GLY A 52 -9.14 -2.92 -44.41
C GLY A 52 -7.67 -2.49 -44.56
N GLU A 53 -7.09 -1.72 -43.63
CA GLU A 53 -5.65 -1.36 -43.63
C GLU A 53 -4.72 -2.50 -43.17
N MET A 54 -5.30 -3.67 -42.88
CA MET A 54 -4.67 -4.89 -42.34
C MET A 54 -3.53 -5.45 -43.22
N ALA A 55 -3.43 -5.00 -44.48
CA ALA A 55 -2.46 -5.50 -45.45
C ALA A 55 -1.05 -4.89 -45.32
N VAL A 56 -0.90 -3.70 -44.70
CA VAL A 56 0.40 -3.01 -44.63
C VAL A 56 1.23 -3.43 -43.42
N LEU A 57 0.59 -3.93 -42.36
CA LEU A 57 1.29 -4.31 -41.12
C LEU A 57 1.77 -5.77 -41.09
N SER A 58 1.46 -6.54 -42.14
CA SER A 58 1.76 -7.96 -42.28
C SER A 58 2.82 -8.22 -43.35
N GLN A 59 3.99 -7.60 -43.26
CA GLN A 59 5.15 -8.00 -44.07
C GLN A 59 6.39 -8.24 -43.19
N PRO A 60 6.70 -9.50 -42.86
CA PRO A 60 8.08 -9.91 -42.70
C PRO A 60 8.70 -10.03 -44.09
N ASN A 61 9.69 -9.19 -44.39
CA ASN A 61 10.57 -9.33 -45.56
C ASN A 61 11.07 -10.77 -45.66
N ARG A 62 10.55 -11.52 -46.64
CA ARG A 62 11.14 -12.78 -47.12
C ARG A 62 11.40 -12.59 -48.61
N PRO A 63 12.65 -12.60 -49.09
CA PRO A 63 12.91 -12.67 -50.51
C PRO A 63 12.54 -14.06 -51.02
N SER A 64 11.58 -14.12 -51.93
CA SER A 64 11.28 -15.27 -52.77
C SER A 64 12.14 -15.21 -54.02
N HIS A 65 12.82 -16.31 -54.37
CA HIS A 65 13.17 -16.59 -55.76
C HIS A 65 12.87 -18.05 -56.06
N ASP A 66 11.92 -18.23 -56.97
CA ASP A 66 11.54 -19.51 -57.56
C ASP A 66 12.51 -19.96 -58.67
N LEU A 67 12.70 -21.27 -58.68
CA LEU A 67 13.03 -22.24 -59.74
C LEU A 67 13.82 -21.80 -60.99
N LYS A 68 14.90 -22.58 -61.24
CA LYS A 68 15.11 -23.21 -62.55
C LYS A 68 15.51 -24.69 -62.42
N VAL A 69 14.71 -25.53 -63.06
CA VAL A 69 14.88 -26.97 -63.30
C VAL A 69 15.94 -27.19 -64.38
N GLY A 70 16.77 -28.24 -64.23
CA GLY A 70 17.65 -28.78 -65.26
C GLY A 70 18.67 -29.73 -64.67
N GLY A 71 18.40 -31.04 -64.74
CA GLY A 71 19.02 -32.05 -63.89
C GLY A 71 20.33 -32.66 -64.37
N GLN A 72 20.92 -33.48 -63.50
CA GLN A 72 21.41 -34.82 -63.83
C GLN A 72 21.64 -35.61 -62.55
N ILE A 73 21.06 -36.80 -62.50
CA ILE A 73 21.22 -37.78 -61.44
C ILE A 73 22.53 -38.52 -61.69
N THR A 74 23.45 -38.49 -60.73
CA THR A 74 24.47 -39.53 -60.56
C THR A 74 24.42 -40.02 -59.13
N VAL A 75 23.97 -41.26 -58.99
CA VAL A 75 23.85 -42.00 -57.74
C VAL A 75 25.26 -42.38 -57.27
N ALA A 76 25.63 -41.96 -56.07
CA ALA A 76 26.80 -42.42 -55.32
C ALA A 76 26.36 -42.76 -53.88
N PRO A 77 26.98 -43.76 -53.22
CA PRO A 77 26.40 -44.55 -52.12
C PRO A 77 26.25 -43.74 -50.80
N PRO A 78 25.45 -44.23 -49.82
CA PRO A 78 25.14 -43.46 -48.62
C PRO A 78 26.38 -43.42 -47.71
N ILE A 79 27.09 -42.30 -47.73
CA ILE A 79 28.05 -42.00 -46.67
C ILE A 79 27.20 -41.61 -45.47
N ALA A 80 27.10 -42.52 -44.51
CA ALA A 80 26.63 -42.24 -43.18
C ALA A 80 27.53 -41.16 -42.57
N GLN A 81 27.17 -39.89 -42.76
CA GLN A 81 27.84 -38.77 -42.16
C GLN A 81 27.49 -38.78 -40.68
N LYS A 82 28.32 -39.47 -39.89
CA LYS A 82 28.26 -39.48 -38.43
C LYS A 82 28.46 -38.04 -37.98
N GLN A 83 27.35 -37.35 -37.70
CA GLN A 83 27.35 -35.97 -37.24
C GLN A 83 27.97 -35.96 -35.85
N SER A 84 29.29 -35.86 -35.78
CA SER A 84 30.02 -35.76 -34.52
C SER A 84 29.74 -34.37 -33.95
N VAL A 85 28.71 -34.29 -33.11
CA VAL A 85 28.46 -33.07 -32.35
C VAL A 85 29.70 -32.83 -31.50
N SER A 86 30.45 -31.77 -31.82
CA SER A 86 31.70 -31.44 -31.13
C SER A 86 31.38 -31.16 -29.66
N LEU A 87 31.88 -32.00 -28.75
CA LEU A 87 31.67 -31.86 -27.30
C LEU A 87 32.02 -30.46 -26.80
N LYS A 88 33.03 -29.80 -27.39
CA LYS A 88 33.39 -28.40 -27.09
C LYS A 88 32.25 -27.41 -27.36
N LYS A 89 31.48 -27.61 -28.44
CA LYS A 89 30.30 -26.77 -28.76
C LYS A 89 29.14 -27.04 -27.79
N ILE A 90 28.99 -28.28 -27.33
CA ILE A 90 28.00 -28.65 -26.30
C ILE A 90 28.35 -28.00 -24.96
N TYR A 91 29.61 -28.08 -24.51
CA TYR A 91 30.06 -27.43 -23.27
C TYR A 91 29.97 -25.90 -23.34
N LEU A 92 30.26 -25.30 -24.50
CA LEU A 92 30.08 -23.85 -24.72
C LEU A 92 28.60 -23.45 -24.60
N PHE A 93 27.70 -24.22 -25.22
CA PHE A 93 26.25 -23.99 -25.13
C PHE A 93 25.73 -24.18 -23.70
N LEU A 94 26.19 -25.22 -23.00
CA LEU A 94 25.80 -25.51 -21.63
C LEU A 94 26.32 -24.45 -20.65
N GLY A 95 27.53 -23.92 -20.89
CA GLY A 95 28.09 -22.78 -20.15
C GLY A 95 27.28 -21.50 -20.38
N ALA A 96 26.93 -21.19 -21.62
CA ALA A 96 26.08 -20.04 -21.95
C ALA A 96 24.69 -20.14 -21.32
N LEU A 97 24.09 -21.35 -21.33
CA LEU A 97 22.82 -21.62 -20.67
C LEU A 97 22.92 -21.46 -19.15
N GLY A 98 24.02 -21.94 -18.55
CA GLY A 98 24.30 -21.77 -17.12
C GLY A 98 24.41 -20.31 -16.70
N VAL A 99 25.09 -19.47 -17.49
CA VAL A 99 25.18 -18.02 -17.25
C VAL A 99 23.81 -17.35 -17.38
N LEU A 100 23.02 -17.71 -18.40
CA LEU A 100 21.67 -17.17 -18.58
C LEU A 100 20.74 -17.53 -17.41
N LEU A 101 20.84 -18.76 -16.89
CA LEU A 101 20.11 -19.20 -15.71
C LEU A 101 20.55 -18.44 -14.46
N ALA A 102 21.86 -18.25 -14.26
CA ALA A 102 22.38 -17.47 -13.13
C ALA A 102 21.90 -16.02 -13.15
N ILE A 103 21.88 -15.37 -14.31
CA ILE A 103 21.37 -14.00 -14.48
C ILE A 103 19.87 -13.96 -14.14
N ASN A 104 19.07 -14.91 -14.64
CA ASN A 104 17.65 -14.98 -14.32
C ASN A 104 17.41 -15.11 -12.81
N ILE A 105 18.17 -15.98 -12.14
CA ILE A 105 18.07 -16.18 -10.69
C ILE A 105 18.37 -14.86 -9.96
N VAL A 106 19.44 -14.15 -10.33
CA VAL A 106 19.79 -12.85 -9.73
C VAL A 106 18.69 -11.81 -9.95
N CYS A 107 18.14 -11.71 -11.17
CA CYS A 107 17.05 -10.80 -11.46
C CYS A 107 15.78 -11.11 -10.65
N VAL A 108 15.43 -12.39 -10.52
CA VAL A 108 14.29 -12.83 -9.69
C VAL A 108 14.52 -12.48 -8.23
N PHE A 109 15.72 -12.71 -7.68
CA PHE A 109 16.04 -12.32 -6.32
C PHE A 109 15.94 -10.80 -6.10
N LEU A 110 16.45 -9.98 -7.02
CA LEU A 110 16.35 -8.52 -6.93
C LEU A 110 14.89 -8.04 -7.02
N ALA A 111 14.11 -8.60 -7.96
CA ALA A 111 12.69 -8.29 -8.09
C ALA A 111 11.91 -8.68 -6.84
N PHE A 112 12.20 -9.85 -6.24
CA PHE A 112 11.59 -10.29 -4.99
C PHE A 112 11.97 -9.39 -3.82
N ALA A 113 13.25 -9.02 -3.67
CA ALA A 113 13.70 -8.11 -2.62
C ALA A 113 13.02 -6.73 -2.73
N GLN A 114 12.91 -6.20 -3.96
CA GLN A 114 12.21 -4.95 -4.22
C GLN A 114 10.71 -5.06 -3.90
N LEU A 115 10.06 -6.17 -4.30
CA LEU A 115 8.66 -6.43 -4.01
C LEU A 115 8.41 -6.57 -2.50
N SER A 116 9.30 -7.24 -1.78
CA SER A 116 9.22 -7.37 -0.32
C SER A 116 9.28 -6.00 0.36
N SER A 117 10.24 -5.15 -0.01
CA SER A 117 10.35 -3.79 0.53
C SER A 117 9.12 -2.94 0.20
N GLN A 118 8.56 -3.07 -1.01
CA GLN A 118 7.33 -2.36 -1.37
C GLN A 118 6.13 -2.86 -0.55
N SER A 119 6.00 -4.17 -0.36
CA SER A 119 4.96 -4.78 0.47
C SER A 119 5.03 -4.29 1.92
N GLU A 120 6.24 -4.21 2.50
CA GLU A 120 6.45 -3.65 3.84
C GLU A 120 5.99 -2.20 3.93
N LYS A 121 6.36 -1.35 2.97
CA LYS A 121 5.93 0.05 2.92
C LYS A 121 4.40 0.18 2.79
N VAL A 122 3.78 -0.61 1.92
CA VAL A 122 2.31 -0.62 1.75
C VAL A 122 1.62 -1.06 3.03
N ASN A 123 2.13 -2.11 3.68
CA ASN A 123 1.58 -2.58 4.96
C ASN A 123 1.74 -1.52 6.06
N PHE A 124 2.90 -0.87 6.15
CA PHE A 124 3.13 0.23 7.09
C PHE A 124 2.13 1.37 6.88
N LEU A 125 1.99 1.87 5.64
CA LEU A 125 1.05 2.93 5.31
C LEU A 125 -0.40 2.53 5.59
N TYR A 126 -0.76 1.28 5.31
CA TYR A 126 -2.09 0.76 5.60
C TYR A 126 -2.39 0.72 7.10
N GLN A 127 -1.41 0.34 7.93
CA GLN A 127 -1.56 0.37 9.39
C GLN A 127 -1.64 1.80 9.93
N GLU A 128 -0.79 2.71 9.41
CA GLU A 128 -0.83 4.13 9.77
C GLU A 128 -2.19 4.76 9.41
N GLN A 129 -2.74 4.42 8.24
CA GLN A 129 -4.06 4.84 7.81
C GLN A 129 -5.15 4.29 8.75
N LYS A 130 -5.10 3.01 9.13
CA LYS A 130 -6.06 2.42 10.07
C LYS A 130 -6.02 3.11 11.44
N ASN A 131 -4.84 3.36 11.98
CA ASN A 131 -4.67 4.05 13.26
C ASN A 131 -5.22 5.48 13.18
N THR A 132 -4.95 6.18 12.07
CA THR A 132 -5.49 7.53 11.84
C THR A 132 -7.02 7.52 11.77
N GLN A 133 -7.61 6.59 11.02
CA GLN A 133 -9.06 6.44 10.91
C GLN A 133 -9.70 6.12 12.26
N LEU A 134 -9.05 5.25 13.06
CA LEU A 134 -9.51 4.93 14.40
C LEU A 134 -9.54 6.19 15.27
N ILE A 135 -8.43 6.94 15.35
CA ILE A 135 -8.35 8.21 16.09
C ILE A 135 -9.45 9.17 15.62
N ILE A 136 -9.63 9.36 14.32
CA ILE A 136 -10.66 10.27 13.79
C ILE A 136 -12.06 9.82 14.23
N SER A 137 -12.35 8.52 14.17
CA SER A 137 -13.66 7.98 14.53
C SER A 137 -13.96 8.07 16.02
N THR A 138 -12.97 7.88 16.89
CA THR A 138 -13.16 7.80 18.34
C THR A 138 -12.77 9.09 19.08
N LYS A 139 -12.14 10.06 18.41
CA LYS A 139 -11.67 11.32 19.03
C LYS A 139 -12.74 12.00 19.86
N ASN A 140 -13.94 12.15 19.32
CA ASN A 140 -15.02 12.85 19.99
C ASN A 140 -15.54 12.07 21.20
N GLU A 141 -15.60 10.74 21.10
CA GLU A 141 -16.05 9.88 22.21
C GLU A 141 -15.05 9.94 23.38
N VAL A 142 -13.75 9.83 23.08
CA VAL A 142 -12.68 9.95 24.07
C VAL A 142 -12.64 11.35 24.68
N ASP A 143 -12.85 12.41 23.89
CA ASP A 143 -12.94 13.79 24.39
C ASP A 143 -14.11 13.99 25.34
N VAL A 144 -15.30 13.50 24.97
CA VAL A 144 -16.48 13.56 25.82
C VAL A 144 -16.24 12.81 27.12
N PHE A 145 -15.82 11.54 27.07
CA PHE A 145 -15.49 10.76 28.26
C PHE A 145 -14.53 11.51 29.19
N SER A 146 -13.43 12.02 28.62
CA SER A 146 -12.42 12.76 29.38
C SER A 146 -13.00 14.00 30.05
N ARG A 147 -13.85 14.76 29.35
CA ARG A 147 -14.52 15.95 29.91
C ARG A 147 -15.53 15.61 31.02
N TYR A 148 -16.06 14.40 31.07
CA TYR A 148 -16.85 13.90 32.21
C TYR A 148 -15.97 13.43 33.37
N PHE A 149 -14.81 12.84 33.08
CA PHE A 149 -13.84 12.43 34.09
C PHE A 149 -13.21 13.63 34.82
N LEU A 150 -12.83 14.68 34.10
CA LEU A 150 -12.03 15.79 34.63
C LEU A 150 -12.68 16.52 35.82
N PRO A 151 -13.97 16.89 35.80
CA PRO A 151 -14.63 17.48 36.96
C PRO A 151 -14.60 16.56 38.19
N SER A 152 -14.76 15.25 37.99
CA SER A 152 -14.64 14.25 39.06
C SER A 152 -13.21 14.21 39.60
N TYR A 153 -12.21 14.22 38.71
CA TYR A 153 -10.78 14.25 39.09
C TYR A 153 -10.40 15.47 39.91
N TYR A 154 -10.92 16.66 39.57
CA TYR A 154 -10.66 17.91 40.29
C TYR A 154 -11.64 18.21 41.45
N SER A 155 -12.55 17.29 41.75
CA SER A 155 -13.54 17.47 42.83
C SER A 155 -12.97 17.30 44.25
N GLY A 156 -11.74 16.80 44.39
CA GLY A 156 -11.14 16.43 45.68
C GLY A 156 -11.72 15.16 46.32
N LYS A 157 -12.69 14.49 45.65
CA LYS A 157 -13.45 13.36 46.20
C LYS A 157 -13.16 12.05 45.47
N LYS A 158 -12.67 11.04 46.18
CA LYS A 158 -12.20 9.77 45.60
C LYS A 158 -13.36 8.92 45.08
N GLU A 159 -14.50 8.98 45.77
CA GLU A 159 -15.75 8.30 45.44
C GLU A 159 -16.29 8.69 44.05
N ASN A 160 -16.00 9.91 43.58
CA ASN A 160 -16.42 10.37 42.25
C ASN A 160 -15.62 9.74 41.11
N LEU A 161 -14.49 9.08 41.40
CA LEU A 161 -13.62 8.49 40.38
C LEU A 161 -13.95 7.03 40.06
N VAL A 162 -14.74 6.36 40.90
CA VAL A 162 -14.94 4.89 40.82
C VAL A 162 -15.43 4.44 39.45
N ASP A 163 -16.35 5.19 38.83
CA ASP A 163 -16.91 4.85 37.52
C ASP A 163 -15.95 5.11 36.34
N PHE A 164 -14.80 5.76 36.58
CA PHE A 164 -13.88 6.22 35.53
C PHE A 164 -12.54 5.50 35.53
N LEU A 165 -12.13 4.88 36.64
CA LEU A 165 -10.80 4.28 36.79
C LEU A 165 -10.85 2.78 36.47
N SER A 166 -9.83 2.28 35.80
CA SER A 166 -9.68 0.83 35.64
C SER A 166 -9.23 0.16 36.94
N GLU A 167 -9.47 -1.15 37.05
CA GLU A 167 -9.12 -1.94 38.25
C GLU A 167 -7.60 -2.19 38.42
N GLY A 168 -6.80 -1.77 37.44
CA GLY A 168 -5.34 -1.83 37.47
C GLY A 168 -4.73 -0.73 38.33
N ASP A 169 -3.66 -0.11 37.83
CA ASP A 169 -2.93 0.95 38.55
C ASP A 169 -3.78 2.22 38.74
N ALA A 170 -4.67 2.50 37.78
CA ALA A 170 -5.54 3.67 37.82
C ALA A 170 -6.42 3.75 39.07
N LYS A 171 -6.82 2.61 39.66
CA LYS A 171 -7.65 2.59 40.88
C LYS A 171 -7.04 3.35 42.05
N PHE A 172 -5.73 3.53 42.07
CA PHE A 172 -5.01 4.25 43.14
C PHE A 172 -4.90 5.76 42.90
N THR A 173 -5.36 6.27 41.74
CA THR A 173 -5.32 7.69 41.36
C THR A 173 -5.91 8.59 42.46
N ALA A 174 -5.13 9.52 42.99
CA ALA A 174 -5.63 10.48 43.97
C ALA A 174 -6.40 11.62 43.26
N PRO A 175 -7.61 12.00 43.72
CA PRO A 175 -8.26 13.20 43.20
C PRO A 175 -7.44 14.44 43.56
N LYS A 176 -7.54 15.47 42.73
CA LYS A 176 -7.01 16.80 43.00
C LYS A 176 -8.14 17.74 43.38
N GLU A 177 -7.80 18.83 44.05
CA GLU A 177 -8.75 19.89 44.36
C GLU A 177 -8.54 21.08 43.42
N GLY A 178 -9.64 21.61 42.89
CA GLY A 178 -9.66 22.84 42.11
C GLY A 178 -10.93 22.99 41.27
N ALA A 179 -11.29 24.23 40.93
CA ALA A 179 -12.38 24.49 40.00
C ALA A 179 -11.82 24.58 38.57
N LEU A 180 -12.32 23.73 37.68
CA LEU A 180 -12.02 23.81 36.25
C LEU A 180 -12.75 25.03 35.64
N GLN A 181 -11.98 25.97 35.09
CA GLN A 181 -12.50 27.15 34.39
C GLN A 181 -12.50 26.96 32.87
N SER A 182 -11.58 26.15 32.34
CA SER A 182 -11.49 25.82 30.92
C SER A 182 -10.86 24.45 30.73
N VAL A 183 -11.34 23.71 29.72
CA VAL A 183 -10.88 22.37 29.34
C VAL A 183 -10.75 22.32 27.82
N ILE A 184 -9.52 22.24 27.32
CA ILE A 184 -9.21 22.25 25.89
C ILE A 184 -8.40 21.00 25.56
N LEU A 185 -8.90 20.17 24.65
CA LEU A 185 -8.15 19.03 24.13
C LEU A 185 -6.96 19.54 23.29
N GLU A 186 -5.75 19.18 23.71
CA GLU A 186 -4.53 19.54 23.00
C GLU A 186 -4.12 18.44 22.03
N LYS A 187 -4.05 17.20 22.53
CA LYS A 187 -3.53 16.06 21.79
C LYS A 187 -4.28 14.79 22.14
N LEU A 188 -4.46 13.94 21.14
CA LEU A 188 -4.96 12.58 21.26
C LEU A 188 -4.11 11.70 20.35
N ASP A 189 -3.42 10.73 20.94
CA ASP A 189 -2.68 9.69 20.23
C ASP A 189 -3.29 8.32 20.55
N TYR A 190 -3.14 7.36 19.63
CA TYR A 190 -3.52 5.97 19.85
C TYR A 190 -2.33 5.05 19.67
N ASP A 191 -2.05 4.25 20.68
CA ASP A 191 -1.06 3.17 20.61
C ASP A 191 -1.77 1.84 20.32
N SER A 192 -1.57 1.33 19.10
CA SER A 192 -2.15 0.07 18.65
C SER A 192 -1.61 -1.17 19.38
N ALA A 193 -0.41 -1.11 19.96
CA ALA A 193 0.18 -2.25 20.67
C ALA A 193 -0.46 -2.44 22.04
N SER A 194 -0.64 -1.35 22.79
CA SER A 194 -1.32 -1.37 24.10
C SER A 194 -2.85 -1.21 24.01
N GLN A 195 -3.36 -0.80 22.84
CA GLN A 195 -4.76 -0.44 22.57
C GLN A 195 -5.25 0.68 23.50
N LYS A 196 -4.42 1.70 23.69
CA LYS A 196 -4.67 2.84 24.60
C LYS A 196 -4.64 4.15 23.83
N TYR A 197 -5.46 5.07 24.29
CA TYR A 197 -5.47 6.46 23.87
C TYR A 197 -4.71 7.29 24.89
N THR A 198 -3.66 8.00 24.47
CA THR A 198 -3.01 9.01 25.32
C THR A 198 -3.63 10.36 25.01
N VAL A 199 -4.30 10.95 26.00
CA VAL A 199 -4.93 12.26 25.89
C VAL A 199 -4.13 13.31 26.64
N SER A 200 -4.05 14.51 26.07
CA SER A 200 -3.49 15.70 26.73
C SER A 200 -4.46 16.86 26.64
N TYR A 201 -4.72 17.48 27.79
CA TYR A 201 -5.58 18.66 27.91
C TYR A 201 -4.82 19.86 28.45
N ILE A 202 -5.14 21.04 27.94
CA ILE A 202 -4.80 22.29 28.60
C ILE A 202 -5.98 22.69 29.48
N LEU A 203 -5.72 22.80 30.78
CA LEU A 203 -6.70 23.11 31.81
C LEU A 203 -6.39 24.46 32.42
N SER A 204 -7.41 25.30 32.57
CA SER A 204 -7.36 26.44 33.48
C SER A 204 -8.00 26.02 34.80
N VAL A 205 -7.20 25.95 35.86
CA VAL A 205 -7.64 25.47 37.18
C VAL A 205 -7.51 26.59 38.19
N LYS A 206 -8.61 26.92 38.86
CA LYS A 206 -8.65 27.84 39.99
C LYS A 206 -8.50 27.07 41.29
N ARG A 207 -7.48 27.40 42.08
CA ARG A 207 -7.22 26.86 43.42
C ARG A 207 -7.14 28.01 44.41
N GLY A 208 -8.16 28.17 45.25
CA GLY A 208 -8.35 29.39 46.04
C GLY A 208 -8.47 30.60 45.12
N ASP A 209 -7.64 31.62 45.35
CA ASP A 209 -7.63 32.87 44.56
C ASP A 209 -6.71 32.84 43.34
N LYS A 210 -5.97 31.74 43.12
CA LYS A 210 -5.01 31.63 42.02
C LYS A 210 -5.56 30.76 40.90
N SER A 211 -5.51 31.26 39.67
CA SER A 211 -5.74 30.47 38.46
C SER A 211 -4.41 30.13 37.80
N SER A 212 -4.25 28.88 37.38
CA SER A 212 -3.09 28.43 36.61
C SER A 212 -3.50 27.66 35.36
N SER A 213 -2.65 27.73 34.33
CA SER A 213 -2.79 26.92 33.12
C SER A 213 -1.81 25.75 33.17
N ILE A 214 -2.33 24.54 33.13
CA ILE A 214 -1.55 23.30 33.22
C ILE A 214 -1.85 22.39 32.05
N ARG A 215 -0.88 21.55 31.67
CA ARG A 215 -1.11 20.42 30.77
C ARG A 215 -1.33 19.18 31.63
N LEU A 216 -2.44 18.48 31.41
CA LEU A 216 -2.74 17.20 32.04
C LEU A 216 -2.72 16.09 31.00
N THR A 217 -1.95 15.02 31.25
CA THR A 217 -1.85 13.86 30.35
C THR A 217 -2.20 12.57 31.08
N PHE A 218 -2.98 11.70 30.45
CA PHE A 218 -3.36 10.38 30.96
C PHE A 218 -3.76 9.44 29.83
N ASP A 219 -3.75 8.14 30.11
CA ASP A 219 -4.17 7.10 29.18
C ASP A 219 -5.61 6.66 29.44
N VAL A 220 -6.34 6.40 28.36
CA VAL A 220 -7.73 5.95 28.31
C VAL A 220 -7.81 4.68 27.48
N LYS A 221 -8.66 3.74 27.87
CA LYS A 221 -8.93 2.51 27.13
C LYS A 221 -10.42 2.24 27.04
N ALA A 222 -10.85 1.69 25.90
CA ALA A 222 -12.22 1.23 25.74
C ALA A 222 -12.53 0.08 26.70
N SER A 223 -13.72 0.09 27.29
CA SER A 223 -14.19 -0.94 28.21
C SER A 223 -15.71 -1.05 28.12
N ASP A 224 -16.20 -2.11 27.46
CA ASP A 224 -17.64 -2.34 27.25
C ASP A 224 -18.40 -2.58 28.57
N SER A 225 -17.70 -3.03 29.61
CA SER A 225 -18.26 -3.22 30.95
C SER A 225 -18.31 -1.94 31.80
N SER A 226 -17.67 -0.86 31.34
CA SER A 226 -17.63 0.41 32.06
C SER A 226 -18.87 1.25 31.78
N LYS A 227 -19.24 2.11 32.74
CA LYS A 227 -20.42 2.97 32.65
C LYS A 227 -20.41 3.91 31.44
N TYR A 228 -19.23 4.36 31.03
CA TYR A 228 -19.05 5.36 29.98
C TYR A 228 -18.40 4.79 28.70
N GLY A 229 -18.24 3.46 28.59
CA GLY A 229 -17.57 2.80 27.47
C GLY A 229 -16.04 2.95 27.46
N PHE A 230 -15.48 3.74 28.38
CA PHE A 230 -14.05 3.99 28.53
C PHE A 230 -13.66 4.05 30.01
N VAL A 231 -12.39 3.77 30.28
CA VAL A 231 -11.76 3.90 31.59
C VAL A 231 -10.38 4.55 31.47
N VAL A 232 -9.99 5.29 32.50
CA VAL A 232 -8.63 5.81 32.68
C VAL A 232 -7.74 4.67 33.17
N GLU A 233 -6.59 4.50 32.52
CA GLU A 233 -5.64 3.39 32.76
C GLU A 233 -4.42 3.80 33.57
N THR A 234 -4.11 5.10 33.62
CA THR A 234 -2.92 5.62 34.30
C THR A 234 -3.28 6.83 35.16
N GLU A 235 -2.57 7.01 36.26
CA GLU A 235 -2.70 8.23 37.05
C GLU A 235 -2.39 9.48 36.20
N PRO A 236 -3.28 10.51 36.19
CA PRO A 236 -3.05 11.73 35.43
C PRO A 236 -1.83 12.52 35.88
N LYS A 237 -1.01 12.96 34.92
CA LYS A 237 0.23 13.70 35.15
C LYS A 237 0.07 15.15 34.74
N GLU A 238 0.29 16.06 35.68
CA GLU A 238 0.30 17.50 35.42
C GLU A 238 1.71 17.97 35.05
N SER A 239 1.79 18.89 34.10
CA SER A 239 3.01 19.61 33.72
C SER A 239 2.70 21.07 33.42
N ASN A 240 3.73 21.92 33.44
CA ASN A 240 3.56 23.32 33.05
C ASN A 240 3.23 23.40 31.55
N TYR A 241 2.15 24.10 31.21
CA TYR A 241 1.82 24.37 29.81
C TYR A 241 2.74 25.43 29.22
N LEU A 242 2.92 26.53 29.94
CA LEU A 242 3.82 27.62 29.54
C LEU A 242 5.26 27.21 29.81
N LYS A 243 6.11 27.30 28.79
CA LYS A 243 7.56 27.17 28.94
C LYS A 243 8.09 28.50 29.45
N ASN A 244 8.75 28.49 30.61
CA ASN A 244 9.58 29.58 31.09
C ASN A 244 10.98 29.48 30.48
#